data_AF-A0A0F9HDU9-F1
#
_entry.id   AF-A0A0F9HDU9-F1
#
_cell.length_a   1.000
_cell.length_b   1.000
_cell.length_c   1.000
_cell.angle_alpha   90.00
_cell.angle_beta   90.00
_cell.angle_gamma   90.00
#
_symmetry.space_group_name_H-M   'P 1'
#
loop_
_entity.id
_entity.type
_entity.pdbx_description
1 polymer ?
#
loop_
_entity_poly.entity_id
_entity_poly.type
_entity_poly.pdbx_seq_one_letter_code
_entity_poly.pdbx_strand_id
1 'polypeptide(L)'
;MSHHKRKFSAGHRARLSAAALRRKYPPDWADHCRDAQRGVYEKLSVVTKAKMSRVGTTHSTTTKNKMRIAHEGMIYTHKKGCGCAFHTMPVTVLEHALSLLLQSAGLEFEAQKRFSYYTVDAWIPSRNLVFEADGSWYHQDKEKEHHRDERLIEKGIVAVVHLDEHDLDPWLEAK
;
A
#
# COMPACT_ATOMS: atom_id res chain seq x y z
N MET A 1 30.21 13.95 -35.48
CA MET A 1 31.01 14.85 -34.62
C MET A 1 31.88 13.97 -33.72
N SER A 2 33.19 13.92 -33.96
CA SER A 2 34.11 13.06 -33.18
C SER A 2 34.58 13.75 -31.90
N HIS A 3 34.20 13.20 -30.75
CA HIS A 3 34.68 13.69 -29.45
C HIS A 3 36.11 13.23 -29.18
N HIS A 4 37.05 14.16 -29.29
CA HIS A 4 38.44 13.96 -28.86
C HIS A 4 38.54 13.94 -27.32
N LYS A 5 38.73 12.76 -26.74
CA LYS A 5 38.98 12.60 -25.30
C LYS A 5 40.41 13.04 -24.98
N ARG A 6 40.57 14.15 -24.25
CA ARG A 6 41.88 14.60 -23.75
C ARG A 6 42.41 13.58 -22.74
N LYS A 7 43.60 13.03 -22.98
CA LYS A 7 44.27 12.11 -22.05
C LYS A 7 44.99 12.93 -20.97
N PHE A 8 44.57 12.80 -19.71
CA PHE A 8 45.27 13.41 -18.58
C PHE A 8 46.64 12.74 -18.34
N SER A 9 47.66 13.55 -18.09
CA SER A 9 49.02 13.09 -17.76
C SER A 9 49.06 12.37 -16.41
N ALA A 10 50.06 11.52 -16.22
CA ALA A 10 50.22 10.73 -14.98
C ALA A 10 50.29 11.62 -13.73
N GLY A 11 50.98 12.76 -13.80
CA GLY A 11 51.06 13.73 -12.69
C GLY A 11 49.70 14.35 -12.33
N HIS A 12 48.82 14.59 -13.31
CA HIS A 12 47.47 15.10 -13.06
C HIS A 12 46.59 14.04 -12.38
N ARG A 13 46.71 12.76 -12.77
CA ARG A 13 46.00 11.66 -12.12
C ARG A 13 46.44 11.45 -10.67
N ALA A 14 47.75 11.56 -10.40
CA ALA A 14 48.29 11.45 -9.05
C ALA A 14 47.77 12.54 -8.10
N ARG A 15 47.66 13.80 -8.59
CA ARG A 15 47.09 14.91 -7.80
C ARG A 15 45.60 14.74 -7.50
N LEU A 16 44.81 14.24 -8.46
CA LEU A 16 43.39 13.94 -8.24
C LEU A 16 43.19 12.79 -7.24
N SER A 17 44.06 11.77 -7.26
CA SER A 17 44.05 10.65 -6.29
C SER A 17 44.37 11.12 -4.86
N ALA A 18 45.41 11.94 -4.69
CA ALA A 18 45.77 12.49 -3.37
C ALA A 18 44.70 13.43 -2.80
N ALA A 19 44.03 14.22 -3.66
CA ALA A 19 42.91 15.08 -3.25
C ALA A 19 41.64 14.29 -2.89
N ALA A 20 41.38 13.17 -3.57
CA ALA A 20 40.25 12.28 -3.25
C ALA A 20 40.42 11.58 -1.89
N LEU A 21 41.66 11.24 -1.50
CA LEU A 21 41.95 10.61 -0.22
C LEU A 21 41.84 11.56 0.98
N ARG A 22 42.12 12.86 0.79
CA ARG A 22 41.96 13.89 1.85
C ARG A 22 40.52 14.39 2.03
N ARG A 23 39.60 13.99 1.13
CA ARG A 23 38.20 14.43 1.13
C ARG A 23 37.23 13.39 1.71
N LYS A 24 37.73 12.32 2.33
CA LYS A 24 36.82 11.23 2.68
C LYS A 24 35.90 11.57 3.86
N TYR A 25 36.39 12.26 4.90
CA TYR A 25 35.54 12.71 6.00
C TYR A 25 36.15 13.96 6.67
N PRO A 26 35.34 14.94 7.08
CA PRO A 26 35.82 16.08 7.86
C PRO A 26 36.37 15.62 9.22
N PRO A 27 37.29 16.37 9.87
CA PRO A 27 37.96 15.95 11.10
C PRO A 27 37.00 15.63 12.26
N ASP A 28 35.80 16.21 12.23
CA ASP A 28 34.71 16.09 13.21
C ASP A 28 33.70 14.98 12.86
N TRP A 29 33.90 14.22 11.77
CA TRP A 29 32.97 13.18 11.34
C TRP A 29 32.71 12.12 12.42
N ALA A 30 33.74 11.79 13.21
CA ALA A 30 33.61 10.86 14.32
C ALA A 30 32.68 11.40 15.43
N ASP A 31 32.70 12.70 15.69
CA ASP A 31 31.79 13.36 16.64
C ASP A 31 30.37 13.42 16.09
N HIS A 32 30.23 13.73 14.80
CA HIS A 32 28.93 13.72 14.13
C HIS A 32 28.26 12.33 14.16
N CYS A 33 29.04 11.25 13.97
CA CYS A 33 28.54 9.89 14.11
C CYS A 33 28.14 9.55 15.55
N ARG A 34 28.90 10.01 16.56
CA ARG A 34 28.57 9.81 17.98
C ARG A 34 27.29 10.54 18.38
N ASP A 35 27.13 11.79 17.97
CA ASP A 35 25.93 12.58 18.26
C ASP A 35 24.68 12.01 17.58
N ALA A 36 24.82 11.54 16.33
CA ALA A 36 23.76 10.83 15.62
C ALA A 36 23.34 9.54 16.36
N GLN A 37 24.29 8.75 16.85
CA GLN A 37 24.00 7.55 17.65
C GLN A 37 23.32 7.89 18.99
N ARG A 38 23.71 8.99 19.64
CA ARG A 38 23.10 9.44 20.90
C ARG A 38 21.64 9.86 20.72
N GLY A 39 21.34 10.60 19.65
CA GLY A 39 19.97 10.97 19.29
C GLY A 39 19.08 9.77 18.91
N VAL A 40 19.66 8.70 18.37
CA VAL A 40 18.94 7.44 18.12
C VAL A 40 18.58 6.73 19.44
N TYR A 41 19.49 6.73 20.42
CA TYR A 41 19.25 6.08 21.72
C TYR A 41 18.17 6.81 22.55
N GLU A 42 18.18 8.15 22.56
CA GLU A 42 17.10 8.93 23.21
C GLU A 42 15.74 8.68 22.56
N LYS A 43 15.67 8.65 21.22
CA LYS A 43 14.44 8.33 20.49
C LYS A 43 13.93 6.92 20.79
N LEU A 44 14.80 5.93 20.92
CA LEU A 44 14.42 4.55 21.27
C LEU A 44 13.81 4.47 22.67
N SER A 45 14.34 5.24 23.65
CA SER A 45 13.82 5.26 25.02
C SER A 45 12.41 5.89 25.14
N VAL A 46 12.12 6.91 24.33
CA VAL A 46 10.80 7.55 24.26
C VAL A 46 9.79 6.64 23.56
N VAL A 47 10.19 5.99 22.45
CA VAL A 47 9.34 5.05 21.72
C VAL A 47 9.02 3.80 22.55
N THR A 48 9.97 3.30 23.33
CA THR A 48 9.71 2.16 24.24
C THR A 48 8.74 2.56 25.35
N LYS A 49 8.88 3.73 25.98
CA LYS A 49 7.90 4.23 26.96
C LYS A 49 6.50 4.42 26.35
N ALA A 50 6.39 4.93 25.12
CA ALA A 50 5.13 5.08 24.40
C ALA A 50 4.50 3.75 23.95
N LYS A 51 5.32 2.72 23.67
CA LYS A 51 4.82 1.36 23.40
C LYS A 51 4.31 0.69 24.68
N MET A 52 4.99 0.88 25.81
CA MET A 52 4.56 0.31 27.10
C MET A 52 3.28 0.97 27.63
N SER A 53 3.02 2.26 27.34
CA SER A 53 1.76 2.90 27.73
C SER A 53 0.52 2.45 26.93
N ARG A 54 0.72 1.75 25.80
CA ARG A 54 -0.36 1.16 24.98
C ARG A 54 -0.70 -0.28 25.39
N VAL A 55 0.12 -0.90 26.23
CA VAL A 55 -0.17 -2.23 26.79
C VAL A 55 -1.20 -2.04 27.91
N GLY A 56 -2.48 -2.22 27.57
CA GLY A 56 -3.59 -2.13 28.52
C GLY A 56 -4.69 -1.13 28.16
N THR A 57 -4.55 -0.37 27.07
CA THR A 57 -5.64 0.49 26.60
C THR A 57 -6.78 -0.39 26.10
N THR A 58 -7.93 -0.35 26.77
CA THR A 58 -9.10 -1.13 26.36
C THR A 58 -9.63 -0.53 25.06
N HIS A 59 -9.58 -1.29 23.97
CA HIS A 59 -10.19 -0.85 22.70
C HIS A 59 -11.66 -0.50 22.90
N SER A 60 -12.12 0.56 22.23
CA SER A 60 -13.55 0.91 22.19
C SER A 60 -14.36 -0.26 21.60
N THR A 61 -15.64 -0.33 21.95
CA THR A 61 -16.57 -1.32 21.41
C THR A 61 -16.61 -1.28 19.88
N THR A 62 -16.58 -0.09 19.29
CA THR A 62 -16.49 0.12 17.84
C THR A 62 -15.22 -0.49 17.24
N THR A 63 -14.05 -0.24 17.84
CA THR A 63 -12.78 -0.83 17.36
C THR A 63 -12.77 -2.35 17.50
N LYS A 64 -13.28 -2.89 18.61
CA LYS A 64 -13.40 -4.34 18.81
C LYS A 64 -14.31 -4.99 17.77
N ASN A 65 -15.44 -4.36 17.44
CA ASN A 65 -16.35 -4.84 16.39
C ASN A 65 -15.68 -4.81 15.02
N LYS A 66 -14.97 -3.73 14.66
CA LYS A 66 -14.20 -3.66 13.40
C LYS A 66 -13.17 -4.78 13.30
N MET A 67 -12.42 -5.03 14.38
CA MET A 67 -11.43 -6.12 14.43
C MET A 67 -12.09 -7.51 14.31
N ARG A 68 -13.25 -7.70 14.94
CA ARG A 68 -14.01 -8.96 14.87
C ARG A 68 -14.53 -9.21 13.46
N ILE A 69 -15.16 -8.23 12.83
CA ILE A 69 -15.68 -8.32 11.46
C ILE A 69 -14.54 -8.62 10.48
N ALA A 70 -13.40 -7.92 10.61
CA ALA A 70 -12.22 -8.22 9.81
C ALA A 70 -11.75 -9.68 9.98
N HIS A 71 -11.75 -10.20 11.21
CA HIS A 71 -11.35 -11.57 11.50
C HIS A 71 -12.37 -12.61 10.99
N GLU A 72 -13.68 -12.34 11.12
CA GLU A 72 -14.77 -13.19 10.62
C GLU A 72 -14.79 -13.21 9.09
N GLY A 73 -14.63 -12.06 8.43
CA GLY A 73 -14.53 -11.93 6.96
C GLY A 73 -13.29 -12.61 6.37
N MET A 74 -12.16 -12.60 7.09
CA MET A 74 -10.94 -13.32 6.71
C MET A 74 -11.11 -14.85 6.76
N ILE A 75 -12.01 -15.35 7.62
CA ILE A 75 -12.30 -16.80 7.73
C ILE A 75 -13.39 -17.23 6.74
N TYR A 76 -14.36 -16.37 6.45
CA TYR A 76 -15.51 -16.70 5.60
C TYR A 76 -15.17 -16.79 4.11
N THR A 77 -14.25 -15.94 3.62
CA THR A 77 -13.83 -15.89 2.21
C THR A 77 -13.09 -17.14 1.71
N HIS A 78 -12.53 -17.96 2.61
CA HIS A 78 -11.77 -19.16 2.21
C HIS A 78 -12.54 -20.49 2.26
N LYS A 79 -13.68 -20.57 2.97
CA LYS A 79 -14.19 -21.89 3.42
C LYS A 79 -15.41 -22.44 2.66
N LYS A 80 -16.12 -21.64 1.85
CA LYS A 80 -17.25 -22.14 1.06
C LYS A 80 -17.39 -21.41 -0.28
N GLY A 81 -16.79 -21.95 -1.32
CA GLY A 81 -17.29 -21.76 -2.70
C GLY A 81 -16.57 -20.76 -3.60
N CYS A 82 -15.74 -19.84 -3.09
CA CYS A 82 -14.90 -19.05 -3.97
C CYS A 82 -13.72 -19.91 -4.44
N GLY A 83 -13.73 -20.36 -5.69
CA GLY A 83 -12.59 -21.01 -6.34
C GLY A 83 -11.36 -20.09 -6.52
N CYS A 84 -11.34 -18.93 -5.88
CA CYS A 84 -10.25 -17.98 -5.87
C CYS A 84 -9.13 -18.48 -4.92
N ALA A 85 -8.21 -19.26 -5.45
CA ALA A 85 -7.16 -19.92 -4.68
C ALA A 85 -6.13 -18.98 -4.00
N PHE A 86 -6.14 -17.66 -4.23
CA PHE A 86 -5.06 -16.79 -3.76
C PHE A 86 -5.49 -15.33 -3.55
N HIS A 87 -6.13 -15.00 -2.43
CA HIS A 87 -5.99 -13.65 -1.89
C HIS A 87 -4.60 -13.57 -1.24
N THR A 88 -3.65 -12.94 -1.91
CA THR A 88 -2.29 -12.77 -1.38
C THR A 88 -2.20 -11.64 -0.35
N MET A 89 -3.23 -10.79 -0.30
CA MET A 89 -3.31 -9.64 0.61
C MET A 89 -4.52 -9.79 1.55
N PRO A 90 -4.43 -9.26 2.79
CA PRO A 90 -5.57 -9.19 3.70
C PRO A 90 -6.71 -8.38 3.08
N VAL A 91 -7.92 -8.95 3.09
CA VAL A 91 -9.14 -8.28 2.62
C VAL A 91 -9.50 -7.13 3.57
N THR A 92 -9.76 -5.94 3.04
CA THR A 92 -10.19 -4.80 3.85
C THR A 92 -11.67 -4.90 4.25
N VAL A 93 -12.10 -4.12 5.23
CA VAL A 93 -13.52 -4.11 5.66
C VAL A 93 -14.45 -3.65 4.53
N LEU A 94 -14.00 -2.69 3.72
CA LEU A 94 -14.75 -2.20 2.56
C LEU A 94 -14.83 -3.25 1.45
N GLU A 95 -13.71 -3.91 1.11
CA GLU A 95 -13.71 -5.04 0.16
C GLU A 95 -14.66 -6.18 0.60
N HIS A 96 -14.73 -6.44 1.91
CA HIS A 96 -15.67 -7.42 2.46
C HIS A 96 -17.13 -6.95 2.30
N ALA A 97 -17.44 -5.69 2.61
CA ALA A 97 -18.77 -5.13 2.40
C ALA A 97 -19.17 -5.14 0.91
N LEU A 98 -18.25 -4.78 0.01
CA LEU A 98 -18.42 -4.90 -1.44
C LEU A 98 -18.74 -6.36 -1.83
N SER A 99 -18.01 -7.32 -1.26
CA SER A 99 -18.27 -8.75 -1.53
C SER A 99 -19.68 -9.16 -1.10
N LEU A 100 -20.14 -8.73 0.07
CA LEU A 100 -21.50 -9.00 0.54
C LEU A 100 -22.56 -8.33 -0.34
N LEU A 101 -22.33 -7.09 -0.78
CA LEU A 101 -23.18 -6.38 -1.74
C LEU A 101 -23.35 -7.21 -3.02
N LEU A 102 -22.24 -7.60 -3.64
CA LEU A 102 -22.26 -8.36 -4.89
C LEU A 102 -22.92 -9.74 -4.73
N GLN A 103 -22.65 -10.44 -3.62
CA GLN A 103 -23.33 -11.71 -3.30
C GLN A 103 -24.84 -11.53 -3.10
N SER A 104 -25.26 -10.49 -2.38
CA SER A 104 -26.68 -10.20 -2.15
C SER A 104 -27.43 -9.86 -3.43
N ALA A 105 -26.72 -9.30 -4.42
CA ALA A 105 -27.22 -9.04 -5.76
C ALA A 105 -27.22 -10.30 -6.67
N GLY A 106 -26.76 -11.46 -6.18
CA GLY A 106 -26.67 -12.70 -6.95
C GLY A 106 -25.63 -12.63 -8.07
N LEU A 107 -24.58 -11.82 -7.92
CA LEU A 107 -23.53 -11.65 -8.91
C LEU A 107 -22.34 -12.56 -8.59
N GLU A 108 -21.86 -13.26 -9.61
CA GLU A 108 -20.58 -13.95 -9.56
C GLU A 108 -19.47 -12.96 -9.90
N PHE A 109 -18.41 -12.94 -9.10
CA PHE A 109 -17.28 -12.03 -9.27
C PHE A 109 -15.95 -12.69 -8.88
N GLU A 110 -14.87 -12.16 -9.44
CA GLU A 110 -13.49 -12.45 -9.06
C GLU A 110 -12.95 -11.29 -8.21
N ALA A 111 -12.68 -11.56 -6.94
CA ALA A 111 -12.09 -10.58 -6.03
C ALA A 111 -10.58 -10.39 -6.28
N GLN A 112 -10.07 -9.18 -6.01
CA GLN A 112 -8.66 -8.79 -6.18
C GLN A 112 -8.08 -9.17 -7.56
N LYS A 113 -8.88 -8.97 -8.62
CA LYS A 113 -8.49 -9.37 -9.98
C LYS A 113 -7.37 -8.48 -10.50
N ARG A 114 -6.28 -9.09 -10.97
CA ARG A 114 -5.17 -8.37 -11.58
C ARG A 114 -5.35 -8.17 -13.08
N PHE A 115 -5.34 -6.92 -13.52
CA PHE A 115 -5.29 -6.49 -14.92
C PHE A 115 -3.93 -5.85 -15.21
N SER A 116 -2.96 -6.67 -15.64
CA SER A 116 -1.57 -6.25 -15.90
C SER A 116 -0.89 -5.69 -14.64
N TYR A 117 -0.72 -4.37 -14.53
CA TYR A 117 -0.11 -3.72 -13.38
C TYR A 117 -1.13 -3.30 -12.31
N TYR A 118 -2.42 -3.27 -12.65
CA TYR A 118 -3.48 -2.86 -11.73
C TYR A 118 -4.14 -4.07 -11.10
N THR A 119 -4.53 -3.93 -9.83
CA THR A 119 -5.37 -4.89 -9.11
C THR A 119 -6.63 -4.14 -8.74
N VAL A 120 -7.78 -4.75 -9.01
CA VAL A 120 -9.09 -4.17 -8.72
C VAL A 120 -9.79 -5.01 -7.67
N ASP A 121 -10.62 -4.41 -6.83
CA ASP A 121 -11.22 -5.09 -5.68
C ASP A 121 -12.19 -6.20 -6.08
N ALA A 122 -13.01 -5.98 -7.10
CA ALA A 122 -13.86 -7.02 -7.68
C ALA A 122 -14.09 -6.83 -9.19
N TRP A 123 -14.11 -7.94 -9.94
CA TRP A 123 -14.44 -7.98 -11.36
C TRP A 123 -15.59 -8.93 -11.64
N ILE A 124 -16.57 -8.50 -12.44
CA ILE A 124 -17.73 -9.30 -12.87
C ILE A 124 -17.51 -9.71 -14.33
N PRO A 125 -17.06 -10.96 -14.61
CA PRO A 125 -16.68 -11.37 -15.96
C PRO A 125 -17.87 -11.36 -16.94
N SER A 126 -19.07 -11.73 -16.48
CA SER A 126 -20.28 -11.79 -17.33
C SER A 126 -20.72 -10.44 -17.89
N ARG A 127 -20.25 -9.33 -17.28
CA ARG A 127 -20.60 -7.96 -17.65
C ARG A 127 -19.39 -7.10 -18.01
N ASN A 128 -18.18 -7.64 -17.84
CA ASN A 128 -16.92 -6.89 -17.90
C ASN A 128 -16.94 -5.60 -17.06
N LEU A 129 -17.51 -5.67 -15.85
CA LEU A 129 -17.57 -4.54 -14.92
C LEU A 129 -16.53 -4.73 -13.81
N VAL A 130 -15.89 -3.63 -13.41
CA VAL A 130 -15.00 -3.57 -12.26
C VAL A 130 -15.64 -2.76 -11.16
N PHE A 131 -15.46 -3.17 -9.91
CA PHE A 131 -15.82 -2.44 -8.71
C PHE A 131 -14.57 -2.20 -7.86
N GLU A 132 -14.43 -0.97 -7.36
CA GLU A 132 -13.39 -0.54 -6.42
C GLU A 132 -14.07 -0.02 -5.14
N ALA A 133 -13.59 -0.47 -3.99
CA ALA A 133 -14.09 -0.12 -2.67
C ALA A 133 -13.22 1.01 -2.09
N ASP A 134 -13.61 2.24 -2.40
CA ASP A 134 -12.78 3.42 -2.19
C ASP A 134 -12.82 3.89 -0.72
N GLY A 135 -11.69 3.71 -0.02
CA GLY A 135 -11.51 4.28 1.32
C GLY A 135 -11.18 5.77 1.28
N SER A 136 -11.91 6.59 2.03
CA SER A 136 -11.83 8.06 2.02
C SER A 136 -10.42 8.64 2.25
N TRP A 137 -9.50 7.87 2.84
CA TRP A 137 -8.11 8.25 3.07
C TRP A 137 -7.14 7.97 1.92
N TYR A 138 -7.41 6.99 1.06
CA TYR A 138 -6.42 6.46 0.10
C TYR A 138 -6.57 7.03 -1.33
N HIS A 139 -7.68 7.73 -1.60
CA HIS A 139 -8.07 8.22 -2.92
C HIS A 139 -7.86 9.73 -3.11
N GLN A 140 -6.66 10.20 -2.77
CA GLN A 140 -6.33 11.64 -2.82
C GLN A 140 -5.91 12.12 -4.22
N ASP A 141 -5.46 11.21 -5.09
CA ASP A 141 -4.97 11.54 -6.43
C ASP A 141 -5.97 11.11 -7.51
N LYS A 142 -6.92 12.00 -7.79
CA LYS A 142 -7.99 11.78 -8.77
C LYS A 142 -7.51 11.67 -10.20
N GLU A 143 -6.38 12.29 -10.55
CA GLU A 143 -5.80 12.16 -11.90
C GLU A 143 -5.23 10.75 -12.11
N LYS A 144 -4.54 10.23 -11.10
CA LYS A 144 -4.00 8.86 -11.16
C LYS A 144 -5.10 7.80 -11.22
N GLU A 145 -6.19 7.98 -10.46
CA GLU A 145 -7.38 7.12 -10.54
C GLU A 145 -7.99 7.16 -11.94
N HIS A 146 -8.24 8.37 -12.45
CA HIS A 146 -8.80 8.52 -13.78
C HIS A 146 -7.94 7.83 -14.85
N HIS A 147 -6.61 8.01 -14.80
CA HIS A 147 -5.72 7.35 -15.75
C HIS A 147 -5.75 5.83 -15.61
N ARG A 148 -5.83 5.29 -14.38
CA ARG A 148 -5.99 3.85 -14.16
C ARG A 148 -7.27 3.34 -14.83
N ASP A 149 -8.38 4.05 -14.66
CA ASP A 149 -9.68 3.61 -15.17
C ASP A 149 -9.73 3.67 -16.70
N GLU A 150 -9.15 4.71 -17.31
CA GLU A 150 -8.95 4.78 -18.76
C GLU A 150 -8.19 3.56 -19.28
N ARG A 151 -7.09 3.16 -18.60
CA ARG A 151 -6.31 1.97 -18.98
C ARG A 151 -7.07 0.66 -18.81
N LEU A 152 -8.01 0.57 -17.87
CA LEU A 152 -8.88 -0.59 -17.72
C LEU A 152 -9.90 -0.63 -18.85
N ILE A 153 -10.49 0.51 -19.20
CA ILE A 153 -11.45 0.64 -20.30
C ILE A 153 -10.78 0.30 -21.65
N GLU A 154 -9.56 0.79 -21.90
CA GLU A 154 -8.74 0.41 -23.06
C GLU A 154 -8.53 -1.10 -23.22
N LYS A 155 -8.63 -1.87 -22.11
CA LYS A 155 -8.49 -3.33 -22.09
C LYS A 155 -9.81 -4.08 -22.22
N GLY A 156 -10.91 -3.38 -22.47
CA GLY A 156 -12.23 -3.96 -22.67
C GLY A 156 -13.09 -4.07 -21.41
N ILE A 157 -12.69 -3.43 -20.30
CA ILE A 157 -13.61 -3.21 -19.18
C ILE A 157 -14.66 -2.19 -19.61
N VAL A 158 -15.93 -2.49 -19.38
CA VAL A 158 -17.05 -1.65 -19.79
C VAL A 158 -17.15 -0.40 -18.93
N ALA A 159 -16.98 -0.57 -17.61
CA ALA A 159 -16.96 0.53 -16.65
C ALA A 159 -16.23 0.10 -15.37
N VAL A 160 -15.70 1.10 -14.66
CA VAL A 160 -15.16 1.00 -13.31
C VAL A 160 -16.13 1.74 -12.39
N VAL A 161 -16.67 1.04 -11.40
CA VAL A 161 -17.63 1.58 -10.43
C VAL A 161 -16.91 1.74 -9.10
N HIS A 162 -16.82 2.98 -8.63
CA HIS A 162 -16.25 3.29 -7.33
C HIS A 162 -17.37 3.41 -6.31
N LEU A 163 -17.25 2.67 -5.22
CA LEU A 163 -18.18 2.73 -4.09
C LEU A 163 -17.41 3.16 -2.85
N ASP A 164 -17.85 4.22 -2.21
CA ASP A 164 -17.21 4.71 -1.00
C ASP A 164 -17.77 4.06 0.28
N GLU A 165 -17.31 4.53 1.44
CA GLU A 165 -17.79 4.03 2.74
C GLU A 165 -19.30 4.25 2.95
N HIS A 166 -19.87 5.31 2.36
CA HIS A 166 -21.29 5.62 2.47
C HIS A 166 -22.13 4.70 1.59
N ASP A 167 -21.66 4.40 0.37
CA ASP A 167 -22.32 3.48 -0.54
C ASP A 167 -22.38 2.05 0.04
N LEU A 168 -21.33 1.66 0.78
CA LEU A 168 -21.18 0.33 1.36
C LEU A 168 -21.71 0.20 2.80
N ASP A 169 -22.17 1.30 3.42
CA ASP A 169 -22.62 1.34 4.82
C ASP A 169 -23.63 0.24 5.20
N PRO A 170 -24.65 -0.08 4.38
CA PRO A 170 -25.61 -1.14 4.71
C PRO A 170 -24.98 -2.53 4.88
N TRP A 171 -23.81 -2.76 4.28
CA TRP A 171 -23.07 -4.03 4.34
C TRP A 171 -21.88 -3.99 5.31
N LEU A 172 -21.55 -2.83 5.88
CA LEU A 172 -20.54 -2.72 6.95
C LEU A 172 -21.05 -3.27 8.28
N GLU A 173 -22.36 -3.18 8.53
CA GLU A 173 -22.98 -3.60 9.79
C GLU A 173 -23.72 -4.95 9.73
N ALA A 174 -23.81 -5.56 8.55
CA ALA A 174 -24.49 -6.84 8.36
C ALA A 174 -23.85 -7.93 9.23
N LYS A 175 -24.61 -8.43 10.22
CA LYS A 175 -24.22 -9.47 11.18
C LYS A 175 -24.60 -10.86 10.70
#